data_AF-A0A1H8P3F5-F1
#
_entry.id   AF-A0A1H8P3F5-F1
#
_cell.length_a   1.000
_cell.length_b   1.000
_cell.length_c   1.000
_cell.angle_alpha   90.00
_cell.angle_beta   90.00
_cell.angle_gamma   90.00
#
_symmetry.space_group_name_H-M   'P 1'
#
loop_
_entity.id
_entity.type
_entity.pdbx_description
1 polymer ?
#
loop_
_entity_poly.entity_id
_entity_poly.type
_entity_poly.pdbx_seq_one_letter_code
_entity_poly.pdbx_strand_id
1 'polypeptide(L)'
;MTEDGSPWPWWSVPQAFVWIVTRSESQVVRAASRRTTASLRRLTGIRSLSVPEEVPVTLAAAPDELAQAWQARRIALYGREWGKGPSRSIPRRGDLCLRDHHGEVCLGDRSLYFDTRRFWSNLSVRADDCRRCWPPPVNQTPRTSRRLTAARRPTDREVLALIEQKRKEFRAERKKAGRDVLLRAAMNHFGLPQKVVLAIWNSEPRDRKGGRPRKTKTG
;
A
#
# COMPACT_ATOMS: atom_id res chain seq x y z
N MET A 1 -23.16 16.28 -0.63
CA MET A 1 -22.80 15.68 0.66
C MET A 1 -22.62 14.19 0.45
N THR A 2 -21.38 13.71 0.48
CA THR A 2 -21.04 12.28 0.58
C THR A 2 -19.95 12.20 1.63
N GLU A 3 -20.38 12.15 2.88
CA GLU A 3 -19.54 11.79 4.02
C GLU A 3 -19.48 10.27 4.09
N ASP A 4 -18.49 9.71 3.41
CA ASP A 4 -17.92 8.41 3.76
C ASP A 4 -16.47 8.48 3.34
N GLY A 5 -15.58 8.56 4.32
CA GLY A 5 -14.13 8.71 4.17
C GLY A 5 -13.43 7.49 3.57
N SER A 6 -14.03 6.80 2.60
CA SER A 6 -13.32 5.86 1.72
C SER A 6 -12.63 6.65 0.62
N PRO A 7 -11.29 6.72 0.62
CA PRO A 7 -10.59 7.37 -0.47
C PRO A 7 -10.72 6.44 -1.69
N TRP A 8 -11.53 6.88 -2.67
CA TRP A 8 -11.64 6.39 -4.05
C TRP A 8 -12.50 5.12 -4.26
N PRO A 9 -13.75 5.25 -4.78
CA PRO A 9 -14.54 4.08 -5.20
C PRO A 9 -13.97 3.36 -6.42
N TRP A 10 -13.01 3.97 -7.11
CA TRP A 10 -12.37 3.48 -8.32
C TRP A 10 -10.85 3.47 -8.16
N TRP A 11 -10.24 2.36 -8.57
CA TRP A 11 -8.79 2.19 -8.67
C TRP A 11 -8.36 2.17 -10.12
N SER A 12 -7.18 2.69 -10.39
CA SER A 12 -6.49 2.41 -11.64
C SER A 12 -6.14 0.92 -11.74
N VAL A 13 -5.94 0.41 -12.94
CA VAL A 13 -5.51 -0.98 -13.11
C VAL A 13 -4.18 -1.29 -12.39
N PRO A 14 -3.16 -0.41 -12.40
CA PRO A 14 -1.96 -0.60 -11.58
C PRO A 14 -2.23 -0.71 -10.07
N GLN A 15 -3.17 0.08 -9.54
CA GLN A 15 -3.61 -0.02 -8.14
C GLN A 15 -4.27 -1.37 -7.86
N ALA A 16 -5.12 -1.85 -8.77
CA ALA A 16 -5.75 -3.16 -8.67
C ALA A 16 -4.72 -4.31 -8.68
N PHE A 17 -3.69 -4.23 -9.53
CA PHE A 17 -2.59 -5.21 -9.52
C PHE A 17 -1.88 -5.27 -8.17
N VAL A 18 -1.63 -4.11 -7.55
CA VAL A 18 -1.02 -4.09 -6.22
C VAL A 18 -1.95 -4.69 -5.16
N TRP A 19 -3.25 -4.47 -5.24
CA TRP A 19 -4.22 -5.16 -4.36
C TRP A 19 -4.21 -6.68 -4.57
N ILE A 20 -4.22 -7.13 -5.82
CA ILE A 20 -4.17 -8.55 -6.18
C ILE A 20 -2.93 -9.23 -5.59
N VAL A 21 -1.78 -8.55 -5.59
CA VAL A 21 -0.53 -9.11 -5.08
C VAL A 21 -0.43 -8.99 -3.55
N THR A 22 -0.80 -7.84 -3.00
CA THR A 22 -0.44 -7.47 -1.62
C THR A 22 -1.60 -7.44 -0.65
N ARG A 23 -2.85 -7.39 -1.11
CA ARG A 23 -4.03 -7.20 -0.24
C ARG A 23 -3.88 -6.05 0.76
N SER A 24 -3.13 -5.00 0.40
CA SER A 24 -2.75 -3.90 1.31
C SER A 24 -3.10 -2.53 0.74
N GLU A 25 -4.05 -1.85 1.39
CA GLU A 25 -4.50 -0.50 1.00
C GLU A 25 -3.34 0.51 0.98
N SER A 26 -2.40 0.41 1.94
CA SER A 26 -1.26 1.33 1.98
C SER A 26 -0.36 1.19 0.74
N GLN A 27 -0.20 -0.02 0.21
CA GLN A 27 0.55 -0.25 -1.03
C GLN A 27 -0.24 0.22 -2.25
N VAL A 28 -1.56 0.05 -2.26
CA VAL A 28 -2.45 0.58 -3.31
C VAL A 28 -2.35 2.10 -3.41
N VAL A 29 -2.36 2.81 -2.29
CA VAL A 29 -2.17 4.27 -2.27
C VAL A 29 -0.80 4.67 -2.82
N ARG A 30 0.27 3.95 -2.47
CA ARG A 30 1.62 4.18 -3.03
C ARG A 30 1.69 3.95 -4.54
N ALA A 31 0.80 3.13 -5.09
CA ALA A 31 0.72 2.81 -6.50
C ALA A 31 -0.13 3.80 -7.31
N ALA A 32 -0.82 4.76 -6.69
CA ALA A 32 -1.73 5.68 -7.37
C ALA A 32 -1.08 6.49 -8.51
N SER A 33 0.21 6.84 -8.38
CA SER A 33 0.96 7.58 -9.41
C SER A 33 1.55 6.70 -10.51
N ARG A 34 1.35 5.38 -10.45
CA ARG A 34 1.92 4.41 -11.38
C ARG A 34 0.95 4.16 -12.52
N ARG A 35 1.47 4.15 -13.75
CA ARG A 35 0.68 4.01 -14.96
C ARG A 35 0.89 2.68 -15.68
N THR A 36 2.03 2.01 -15.45
CA THR A 36 2.42 0.77 -16.14
C THR A 36 2.79 -0.35 -15.18
N THR A 37 2.68 -1.61 -15.61
CA THR A 37 3.18 -2.77 -14.86
C THR A 37 4.69 -2.68 -14.63
N ALA A 38 5.46 -2.20 -15.62
CA ALA A 38 6.88 -1.98 -15.49
C ALA A 38 7.21 -0.96 -14.38
N SER A 39 6.40 0.09 -14.22
CA SER A 39 6.59 1.09 -13.16
C SER A 39 6.28 0.54 -11.76
N LEU A 40 5.39 -0.46 -11.66
CA LEU A 40 5.10 -1.15 -10.39
C LEU A 40 6.29 -1.99 -9.93
N ARG A 41 7.07 -2.60 -10.85
CA ARG A 41 8.27 -3.38 -10.47
C ARG A 41 9.33 -2.53 -9.76
N ARG A 42 9.32 -1.21 -9.96
CA ARG A 42 10.22 -0.27 -9.29
C ARG A 42 9.76 0.10 -7.87
N LEU A 43 8.54 -0.27 -7.47
CA LEU A 43 8.07 -0.08 -6.10
C LEU A 43 8.76 -1.09 -5.18
N THR A 44 9.61 -0.57 -4.30
CA THR A 44 10.22 -1.36 -3.24
C THR A 44 9.18 -1.78 -2.20
N GLY A 45 9.24 -3.05 -1.80
CA GLY A 45 8.42 -3.61 -0.74
C GLY A 45 7.05 -4.15 -1.18
N ILE A 46 6.79 -4.29 -2.48
CA ILE A 46 5.70 -5.16 -2.95
C ILE A 46 6.12 -6.60 -2.67
N ARG A 47 5.63 -7.14 -1.56
CA ARG A 47 5.77 -8.57 -1.24
C ARG A 47 4.40 -9.20 -1.37
N SER A 48 4.32 -10.32 -2.07
CA SER A 48 3.10 -11.10 -2.10
C SER A 48 2.78 -11.54 -0.68
N LEU A 49 1.55 -11.29 -0.25
CA LEU A 49 1.08 -11.79 1.03
C LEU A 49 0.70 -13.25 0.80
N SER A 50 1.60 -14.16 1.16
CA SER A 50 1.31 -15.59 1.19
C SER A 50 0.22 -15.82 2.24
N VAL A 51 -1.01 -16.04 1.79
CA VAL A 51 -2.06 -16.61 2.63
C VAL A 51 -1.71 -18.10 2.78
N PRO A 52 -1.80 -18.70 3.98
CA PRO A 52 -1.36 -20.08 4.22
C PRO A 52 -1.98 -21.15 3.30
N GLU A 53 -3.05 -20.83 2.58
CA GLU A 53 -3.79 -21.74 1.69
C GLU A 53 -3.90 -21.26 0.24
N GLU A 54 -3.37 -20.08 -0.12
CA GLU A 54 -3.52 -19.50 -1.46
C GLU A 54 -2.15 -19.31 -2.14
N VAL A 55 -2.02 -19.76 -3.39
CA VAL A 55 -0.78 -19.57 -4.16
C VAL A 55 -0.55 -18.06 -4.33
N PRO A 56 0.58 -17.51 -3.85
CA PRO A 56 0.83 -16.09 -3.89
C PRO A 56 0.84 -15.59 -5.34
N VAL A 57 -0.10 -14.68 -5.67
CA VAL A 57 -0.12 -14.04 -6.99
C VAL A 57 1.09 -13.13 -7.12
N THR A 58 1.87 -13.33 -8.18
CA THR A 58 3.00 -12.45 -8.50
C THR A 58 2.53 -11.23 -9.26
N LEU A 59 3.31 -10.16 -9.23
CA LEU A 59 3.02 -8.96 -10.03
C LEU A 59 2.99 -9.25 -11.54
N ALA A 60 3.68 -10.29 -12.00
CA ALA A 60 3.65 -10.73 -13.40
C ALA A 60 2.34 -11.43 -13.77
N ALA A 61 1.72 -12.14 -12.83
CA ALA A 61 0.45 -12.86 -13.03
C ALA A 61 -0.80 -11.98 -12.75
N ALA A 62 -0.64 -10.87 -12.02
CA ALA A 62 -1.76 -9.98 -11.67
C ALA A 62 -2.58 -9.43 -12.86
N PRO A 63 -1.99 -9.11 -14.04
CA PRO A 63 -2.77 -8.75 -15.23
C PRO A 63 -3.70 -9.87 -15.70
N ASP A 64 -3.22 -11.11 -15.71
CA ASP A 64 -4.01 -12.26 -16.15
C ASP A 64 -5.13 -12.57 -15.15
N GLU A 65 -4.85 -12.52 -13.85
CA GLU A 65 -5.85 -12.66 -12.77
C GLU A 65 -6.97 -11.62 -12.88
N LEU A 66 -6.63 -10.35 -13.12
CA LEU A 66 -7.61 -9.28 -13.29
C LEU A 66 -8.44 -9.51 -14.56
N ALA A 67 -7.80 -9.89 -15.67
CA ALA A 67 -8.48 -10.19 -16.92
C ALA A 67 -9.46 -11.38 -16.77
N GLN A 68 -9.05 -12.45 -16.10
CA GLN A 68 -9.89 -13.61 -15.82
C GLN A 68 -11.10 -13.25 -14.93
N ALA A 69 -10.91 -12.44 -13.89
CA ALA A 69 -12.01 -11.99 -13.04
C ALA A 69 -13.04 -11.13 -13.81
N TRP A 70 -12.57 -10.30 -14.74
CA TRP A 70 -13.42 -9.50 -15.61
C TRP A 70 -14.20 -10.37 -16.62
N GLN A 71 -13.52 -11.34 -17.24
CA GLN A 71 -14.16 -12.32 -18.12
C GLN A 71 -15.22 -13.14 -17.37
N ALA A 72 -14.93 -13.54 -16.13
CA ALA A 72 -15.83 -14.27 -15.23
C ALA A 72 -16.95 -13.40 -14.61
N ARG A 73 -17.08 -12.13 -15.03
CA ARG A 73 -18.11 -11.18 -14.54
C ARG A 73 -18.03 -10.87 -13.03
N ARG A 74 -16.90 -11.14 -12.39
CA ARG A 74 -16.72 -10.85 -10.95
C ARG A 74 -16.39 -9.38 -10.69
N ILE A 75 -15.82 -8.71 -11.69
CA ILE A 75 -15.47 -7.28 -11.68
C ILE A 75 -15.94 -6.61 -12.98
N ALA A 76 -16.12 -5.29 -12.93
CA ALA A 76 -16.34 -4.46 -14.11
C ALA A 76 -15.13 -3.58 -14.42
N LEU A 77 -14.70 -3.59 -15.69
CA LEU A 77 -13.65 -2.68 -16.18
C LEU A 77 -14.28 -1.50 -16.92
N TYR A 78 -13.72 -0.31 -16.69
CA TYR A 78 -14.10 0.93 -17.33
C TYR A 78 -12.86 1.55 -17.97
N GLY A 79 -13.04 2.21 -19.10
CA GLY A 79 -11.94 2.89 -19.78
C GLY A 79 -12.41 3.70 -20.96
N ARG A 80 -11.44 4.32 -21.63
CA ARG A 80 -11.62 5.12 -22.83
C ARG A 80 -11.22 4.33 -24.05
N GLU A 81 -12.10 4.24 -25.03
CA GLU A 81 -11.80 3.57 -26.29
C GLU A 81 -10.81 4.44 -27.08
N TRP A 82 -9.74 3.84 -27.62
CA TRP A 82 -8.64 4.54 -28.31
C TRP A 82 -7.97 5.63 -27.45
N GLY A 83 -8.14 5.56 -26.12
CA GLY A 83 -7.73 6.62 -25.19
C GLY A 83 -8.49 7.95 -25.35
N LYS A 84 -9.54 7.99 -26.18
CA LYS A 84 -10.32 9.19 -26.49
C LYS A 84 -11.75 9.07 -25.94
N GLY A 85 -12.40 10.21 -25.75
CA GLY A 85 -13.81 10.26 -25.32
C GLY A 85 -14.05 9.92 -23.84
N PRO A 86 -15.32 9.74 -23.43
CA PRO A 86 -15.69 9.47 -22.05
C PRO A 86 -15.32 8.05 -21.63
N SER A 87 -15.03 7.89 -20.33
CA SER A 87 -14.85 6.57 -19.75
C SER A 87 -16.19 5.82 -19.74
N ARG A 88 -16.19 4.56 -20.15
CA ARG A 88 -17.39 3.71 -20.20
C ARG A 88 -17.05 2.28 -19.84
N SER A 89 -18.07 1.50 -19.49
CA SER A 89 -17.92 0.08 -19.21
C SER A 89 -17.45 -0.65 -20.46
N ILE A 90 -16.45 -1.51 -20.30
CA ILE A 90 -15.83 -2.24 -21.40
C ILE A 90 -16.58 -3.57 -21.61
N PRO A 91 -17.12 -3.84 -22.81
CA PRO A 91 -17.79 -5.10 -23.10
C PRO A 91 -16.78 -6.25 -23.05
N ARG A 92 -17.20 -7.36 -22.43
CA ARG A 92 -16.39 -8.58 -22.31
C ARG A 92 -16.11 -9.17 -23.69
N ARG A 93 -14.84 -9.45 -23.95
CA ARG A 93 -14.35 -10.17 -25.12
C ARG A 93 -13.17 -11.03 -24.72
N GLY A 94 -13.18 -12.30 -25.12
CA GLY A 94 -12.23 -13.32 -24.64
C GLY A 94 -10.80 -13.16 -25.19
N ASP A 95 -10.64 -12.39 -26.25
CA ASP A 95 -9.37 -12.13 -26.94
C ASP A 95 -8.59 -10.93 -26.37
N LEU A 96 -9.20 -10.14 -25.47
CA LEU A 96 -8.57 -8.96 -24.89
C LEU A 96 -7.69 -9.31 -23.69
N CYS A 97 -6.52 -8.68 -23.63
CA CYS A 97 -5.54 -8.85 -22.56
C CYS A 97 -5.01 -7.48 -22.09
N LEU A 98 -4.56 -7.43 -20.83
CA LEU A 98 -4.00 -6.23 -20.21
C LEU A 98 -2.50 -6.16 -20.48
N ARG A 99 -2.01 -5.06 -21.06
CA ARG A 99 -0.59 -4.86 -21.39
C ARG A 99 -0.18 -3.40 -21.29
N ASP A 100 1.11 -3.17 -21.07
CA ASP A 100 1.68 -1.82 -21.13
C ASP A 100 1.77 -1.34 -22.60
N HIS A 101 1.18 -0.18 -22.89
CA HIS A 101 1.20 0.46 -24.21
C HIS A 101 1.12 1.99 -24.05
N HIS A 102 1.89 2.75 -24.83
CA HIS A 102 2.00 4.22 -24.73
C HIS A 102 2.21 4.77 -23.30
N GLY A 103 2.92 4.04 -22.45
CA GLY A 103 3.23 4.46 -21.08
C GLY A 103 2.07 4.31 -20.08
N GLU A 104 1.03 3.55 -20.41
CA GLU A 104 -0.04 3.16 -19.50
C GLU A 104 -0.44 1.67 -19.67
N VAL A 105 -1.21 1.11 -18.73
CA VAL A 105 -1.83 -0.20 -18.91
C VAL A 105 -3.08 -0.06 -19.77
N CYS A 106 -3.08 -0.73 -20.90
CA CYS A 106 -4.18 -0.78 -21.86
C CYS A 106 -4.80 -2.17 -21.92
N LEU A 107 -6.03 -2.24 -22.41
CA LEU A 107 -6.75 -3.48 -22.71
C LEU A 107 -7.02 -3.55 -24.20
N GLY A 108 -6.61 -4.63 -24.84
CA GLY A 108 -6.72 -4.79 -26.28
C GLY A 108 -6.38 -6.21 -26.69
N ASP A 109 -6.53 -6.51 -27.98
CA ASP A 109 -6.18 -7.83 -28.50
C ASP A 109 -4.65 -8.05 -28.45
N ARG A 110 -4.18 -9.24 -28.83
CA ARG A 110 -2.75 -9.57 -28.87
C ARG A 110 -1.96 -8.72 -29.88
N SER A 111 -2.64 -7.94 -30.71
CA SER A 111 -2.07 -7.07 -31.75
C SER A 111 -2.02 -5.59 -31.33
N LEU A 112 -2.18 -5.30 -30.02
CA LEU A 112 -2.05 -3.98 -29.39
C LEU A 112 -0.79 -3.16 -29.75
N TYR A 113 0.23 -3.77 -30.36
CA TYR A 113 1.44 -3.09 -30.84
C TYR A 113 1.27 -2.43 -32.22
N PHE A 114 0.19 -2.74 -32.93
CA PHE A 114 -0.17 -2.08 -34.16
C PHE A 114 -1.21 -1.01 -33.81
N ASP A 115 -0.82 0.27 -33.86
CA ASP A 115 -1.65 1.45 -33.53
C ASP A 115 -2.97 1.55 -34.34
N THR A 116 -3.21 0.60 -35.24
CA THR A 116 -4.41 0.45 -36.08
C THR A 116 -5.53 -0.36 -35.42
N ARG A 117 -5.29 -0.97 -34.25
CA ARG A 117 -6.23 -1.90 -33.59
C ARG A 117 -6.88 -1.29 -32.37
N ARG A 118 -8.18 -1.60 -32.19
CA ARG A 118 -9.02 -1.06 -31.12
C ARG A 118 -8.46 -1.45 -29.75
N PHE A 119 -8.09 -0.44 -28.96
CA PHE A 119 -7.66 -0.62 -27.58
C PHE A 119 -8.45 0.27 -26.61
N TRP A 120 -8.30 -0.01 -25.33
CA TRP A 120 -8.86 0.77 -24.24
C TRP A 120 -7.75 1.24 -23.31
N SER A 121 -7.81 2.50 -22.89
CA SER A 121 -6.82 3.12 -22.01
C SER A 121 -7.51 3.86 -20.86
N ASN A 122 -6.73 4.45 -19.93
CA ASN A 122 -7.23 5.05 -18.70
C ASN A 122 -8.15 4.10 -17.92
N LEU A 123 -7.69 2.86 -17.79
CA LEU A 123 -8.48 1.78 -17.24
C LEU A 123 -8.71 1.96 -15.74
N SER A 124 -9.94 1.68 -15.31
CA SER A 124 -10.37 1.74 -13.92
C SER A 124 -11.28 0.57 -13.56
N VAL A 125 -11.24 0.19 -12.28
CA VAL A 125 -12.04 -0.88 -11.69
C VAL A 125 -12.56 -0.41 -10.34
N ARG A 126 -13.71 -0.92 -9.90
CA ARG A 126 -14.24 -0.60 -8.57
C ARG A 126 -13.37 -1.24 -7.50
N ALA A 127 -13.00 -0.46 -6.49
CA ALA A 127 -12.22 -0.96 -5.35
C ALA A 127 -12.95 -2.11 -4.64
N ASP A 128 -14.28 -2.00 -4.48
CA ASP A 128 -15.10 -3.01 -3.80
C ASP A 128 -15.14 -4.35 -4.54
N ASP A 129 -15.18 -4.30 -5.88
CA ASP A 129 -15.14 -5.51 -6.72
C ASP A 129 -13.79 -6.22 -6.53
N CYS A 130 -12.69 -5.46 -6.47
CA CYS A 130 -11.37 -6.02 -6.17
C CYS A 130 -11.30 -6.61 -4.77
N ARG A 131 -11.78 -5.91 -3.73
CA ARG A 131 -11.80 -6.42 -2.35
C ARG A 131 -12.62 -7.69 -2.20
N ARG A 132 -13.76 -7.79 -2.91
CA ARG A 132 -14.62 -8.98 -2.91
C ARG A 132 -13.96 -10.17 -3.61
N CYS A 133 -13.31 -9.94 -4.76
CA CYS A 133 -12.64 -11.01 -5.51
C CYS A 133 -11.35 -11.50 -4.84
N TRP A 134 -10.75 -10.64 -4.04
CA TRP A 134 -9.44 -10.81 -3.45
C TRP A 134 -9.48 -10.26 -2.02
N PRO A 135 -10.11 -11.00 -1.09
CA PRO A 135 -10.28 -10.54 0.27
C PRO A 135 -8.93 -10.43 1.00
N PRO A 136 -8.81 -9.54 1.99
CA PRO A 136 -7.66 -9.53 2.88
C PRO A 136 -7.64 -10.82 3.72
N PRO A 137 -6.45 -11.32 4.12
CA PRO A 137 -6.32 -12.56 4.88
C PRO A 137 -7.05 -12.50 6.23
N VAL A 138 -7.94 -13.47 6.46
CA VAL A 138 -8.85 -13.59 7.62
C VAL A 138 -8.09 -13.80 8.95
N ASN A 139 -6.89 -14.39 8.90
CA ASN A 139 -6.06 -14.68 10.08
C ASN A 139 -5.08 -13.57 10.45
N GLN A 140 -5.26 -12.36 9.93
CA GLN A 140 -4.80 -11.20 10.69
C GLN A 140 -5.75 -11.05 11.87
N THR A 141 -5.49 -11.81 12.94
CA THR A 141 -5.81 -11.32 14.28
C THR A 141 -5.40 -9.86 14.28
N PRO A 142 -6.29 -8.92 14.66
CA PRO A 142 -5.89 -7.54 14.77
C PRO A 142 -4.72 -7.58 15.72
N ARG A 143 -3.52 -7.37 15.20
CA ARG A 143 -2.30 -7.32 16.00
C ARG A 143 -2.36 -6.00 16.74
N THR A 144 -3.36 -5.88 17.62
CA THR A 144 -3.91 -4.63 18.11
C THR A 144 -3.79 -3.54 17.05
N SER A 145 -4.69 -3.55 16.07
CA SER A 145 -5.18 -2.26 15.56
C SER A 145 -5.86 -1.58 16.75
N ARG A 146 -5.03 -1.09 17.68
CA ARG A 146 -5.47 -0.17 18.72
C ARG A 146 -6.06 0.96 17.91
N ARG A 147 -7.39 1.04 18.00
CA ARG A 147 -8.24 2.03 17.36
C ARG A 147 -7.41 3.24 16.98
N LEU A 148 -7.36 3.55 15.69
CA LEU A 148 -7.09 4.91 15.23
C LEU A 148 -8.26 5.75 15.76
N THR A 149 -8.22 6.04 17.07
CA THR A 149 -8.84 7.23 17.63
C THR A 149 -8.31 8.38 16.79
N ALA A 150 -9.26 9.11 16.20
CA ALA A 150 -9.07 10.35 15.49
C ALA A 150 -7.81 11.10 15.93
N ALA A 151 -6.90 11.30 14.97
CA ALA A 151 -5.83 12.29 14.93
C ALA A 151 -5.50 13.04 16.25
N ARG A 152 -4.96 12.34 17.26
CA ARG A 152 -4.13 13.00 18.26
C ARG A 152 -2.68 12.88 17.77
N ARG A 153 -2.08 14.02 17.45
CA ARG A 153 -0.64 14.08 17.18
C ARG A 153 0.08 13.46 18.39
N PRO A 154 0.91 12.42 18.21
CA PRO A 154 1.65 11.83 19.31
C PRO A 154 2.54 12.92 19.92
N THR A 155 2.52 12.99 21.24
CA THR A 155 3.35 13.92 21.99
C THR A 155 4.80 13.44 21.99
N ASP A 156 5.74 14.39 22.12
CA ASP A 156 7.18 14.08 22.19
C ASP A 156 7.50 13.02 23.27
N ARG A 157 6.77 13.06 24.39
CA ARG A 157 6.90 12.10 25.49
C ARG A 157 6.50 10.67 25.10
N GLU A 158 5.45 10.50 24.31
CA GLU A 158 4.99 9.18 23.86
C GLU A 158 6.00 8.55 22.88
N VAL A 159 6.57 9.38 22.00
CA VAL A 159 7.61 8.95 21.07
C VAL A 159 8.86 8.49 21.83
N LEU A 160 9.31 9.26 22.82
CA LEU A 160 10.45 8.91 23.66
C LEU A 160 10.19 7.66 24.52
N ALA A 161 9.00 7.53 25.11
CA ALA A 161 8.62 6.37 25.92
C ALA A 161 8.69 5.07 25.12
N LEU A 162 8.23 5.07 23.87
CA LEU A 162 8.34 3.91 22.97
C LEU A 162 9.80 3.58 22.65
N ILE A 163 10.62 4.59 22.38
CA ILE A 163 12.06 4.42 22.13
C ILE A 163 12.74 3.78 23.33
N GLU A 164 12.42 4.22 24.54
CA GLU A 164 12.96 3.66 25.78
C GLU A 164 12.45 2.24 26.03
N GLN A 165 11.16 1.98 25.79
CA GLN A 165 10.58 0.64 25.88
C GLN A 165 11.30 -0.34 24.95
N LYS A 166 11.50 0.04 23.68
CA LYS A 166 12.24 -0.79 22.71
C LYS A 166 13.69 -0.99 23.14
N ARG A 167 14.35 0.02 23.71
CA ARG A 167 15.69 -0.15 24.31
C ARG A 167 15.69 -1.19 25.44
N LYS A 168 14.68 -1.21 26.30
CA LYS A 168 14.55 -2.19 27.40
C LYS A 168 14.32 -3.60 26.86
N GLU A 169 13.43 -3.75 25.89
CA GLU A 169 13.16 -5.04 25.22
C GLU A 169 14.44 -5.62 24.58
N PHE A 170 15.19 -4.82 23.83
CA PHE A 170 16.44 -5.28 23.22
C PHE A 170 17.52 -5.63 24.27
N ARG A 171 17.62 -4.87 25.37
CA ARG A 171 18.52 -5.20 26.47
C ARG A 171 18.14 -6.50 27.18
N ALA A 172 16.85 -6.78 27.33
CA ALA A 172 16.35 -8.04 27.87
C ALA A 172 16.74 -9.22 26.98
N GLU A 173 16.78 -9.02 25.66
CA GLU A 173 17.28 -9.99 24.68
C GLU A 173 18.83 -10.05 24.57
N ARG A 174 19.58 -9.40 25.48
CA ARG A 174 21.06 -9.23 25.40
C ARG A 174 21.57 -8.61 24.09
N LYS A 175 20.72 -7.93 23.33
CA LYS A 175 21.06 -7.27 22.06
C LYS A 175 21.19 -5.77 22.26
N LYS A 176 22.15 -5.15 21.57
CA LYS A 176 22.23 -3.69 21.49
C LYS A 176 21.42 -3.21 20.29
N ALA A 177 20.29 -2.55 20.53
CA ALA A 177 19.57 -1.90 19.45
C ALA A 177 20.38 -0.71 18.92
N GLY A 178 20.77 -0.78 17.65
CA GLY A 178 21.34 0.36 16.94
C GLY A 178 20.33 1.51 16.84
N ARG A 179 20.83 2.74 16.70
CA ARG A 179 20.00 3.96 16.58
C ARG A 179 18.95 3.81 15.48
N ASP A 180 19.33 3.26 14.34
CA ASP A 180 18.46 3.12 13.18
C ASP A 180 17.31 2.14 13.40
N VAL A 181 17.53 1.10 14.22
CA VAL A 181 16.49 0.11 14.57
C VAL A 181 15.41 0.77 15.42
N LEU A 182 15.82 1.58 16.40
CA LEU A 182 14.91 2.29 17.29
C LEU A 182 14.16 3.41 16.57
N LEU A 183 14.84 4.14 15.67
CA LEU A 183 14.20 5.14 14.82
C LEU A 183 13.16 4.51 13.91
N ARG A 184 13.49 3.39 13.26
CA ARG A 184 12.56 2.67 12.39
C ARG A 184 11.35 2.15 13.18
N ALA A 185 11.55 1.66 14.40
CA ALA A 185 10.47 1.24 15.28
C ALA A 185 9.50 2.38 15.60
N ALA A 186 10.03 3.57 15.96
CA ALA A 186 9.21 4.73 16.27
C ALA A 186 8.52 5.34 15.03
N MET A 187 9.23 5.41 13.89
CA MET A 187 8.64 5.81 12.60
C MET A 187 7.47 4.92 12.21
N ASN A 188 7.64 3.60 12.31
CA ASN A 188 6.60 2.63 11.96
C ASN A 188 5.43 2.66 12.95
N HIS A 189 5.68 2.89 14.24
CA HIS A 189 4.63 2.90 15.25
C HIS A 189 3.75 4.15 15.20
N PHE A 190 4.35 5.32 14.94
CA PHE A 190 3.63 6.61 14.95
C PHE A 190 3.34 7.17 13.55
N GLY A 191 3.82 6.54 12.48
CA GLY A 191 3.68 7.05 11.11
C GLY A 191 4.43 8.37 10.87
N LEU A 192 5.44 8.67 11.69
CA LEU A 192 6.17 9.94 11.63
C LEU A 192 7.35 9.86 10.65
N PRO A 193 7.64 10.95 9.92
CA PRO A 193 8.85 11.01 9.09
C PRO A 193 10.10 11.00 9.98
N GLN A 194 11.19 10.39 9.47
CA GLN A 194 12.44 10.22 10.21
C GLN A 194 12.96 11.51 10.84
N LYS A 195 12.84 12.65 10.13
CA LYS A 195 13.26 13.97 10.59
C LYS A 195 12.54 14.41 11.87
N VAL A 196 11.24 14.09 12.01
CA VAL A 196 10.44 14.45 13.18
C VAL A 196 10.81 13.57 14.37
N VAL A 197 10.93 12.25 14.17
CA VAL A 197 11.37 11.34 15.23
C VAL A 197 12.78 11.68 15.72
N LEU A 198 13.69 12.03 14.80
CA LEU A 198 15.03 12.50 15.14
C LEU A 198 15.02 13.82 15.91
N ALA A 199 14.17 14.77 15.52
CA ALA A 199 14.03 16.04 16.22
C ALA A 199 13.55 15.82 17.66
N ILE A 200 12.54 14.98 17.86
CA ILE A 200 12.00 14.62 19.19
C ILE A 200 13.06 13.88 20.03
N TRP A 201 13.78 12.96 19.41
CA TRP A 201 14.88 12.25 20.07
C TRP A 201 16.00 13.21 20.52
N ASN A 202 16.29 14.22 19.72
CA ASN A 202 17.36 15.18 19.98
C ASN A 202 16.89 16.36 20.86
N SER A 203 15.58 16.61 20.99
CA SER A 203 15.00 17.67 21.83
C SER A 203 14.87 17.27 23.30
N GLU A 204 15.04 15.98 23.64
CA GLU A 204 15.11 15.54 25.02
C GLU A 204 16.31 16.21 25.72
N PRO A 205 16.12 16.90 26.85
CA PRO A 205 17.21 17.56 27.56
C PRO A 205 18.22 16.52 28.02
N ARG A 206 19.34 16.43 27.31
CA ARG A 206 20.49 15.65 27.73
C ARG A 206 21.20 16.42 28.83
N ASP A 207 21.30 15.86 30.03
CA ASP A 207 22.31 16.31 30.97
C ASP A 207 23.67 16.24 30.25
N ARG A 208 24.51 17.28 30.43
CA ARG A 208 25.78 17.55 29.71
C ARG A 208 26.82 16.43 29.68
N LYS A 209 26.52 15.24 30.23
CA LYS A 209 27.31 14.02 30.15
C LYS A 209 26.36 12.86 29.81
N GLY A 210 26.21 12.56 28.52
CA GLY A 210 25.18 11.66 28.00
C GLY A 210 25.16 10.25 28.61
N GLY A 211 24.36 10.04 29.67
CA GLY A 211 24.33 8.75 30.36
C GLY A 211 23.04 8.31 31.08
N ARG A 212 22.17 9.20 31.58
CA ARG A 212 20.96 8.75 32.31
C ARG A 212 19.84 9.80 32.32
N PRO A 213 18.55 9.39 32.27
CA PRO A 213 17.44 10.29 32.48
C PRO A 213 17.39 10.75 33.95
N ARG A 214 17.10 12.05 34.16
CA ARG A 214 16.87 12.65 35.48
C ARG A 214 15.66 12.01 36.15
N LYS A 215 15.83 11.56 37.39
CA LYS A 215 14.68 11.28 38.27
C LYS A 215 13.97 12.60 38.58
N THR A 216 12.69 12.69 38.25
CA THR A 216 11.81 13.71 38.81
C THR A 216 11.70 13.48 40.31
N LYS A 217 12.14 14.46 41.10
CA LYS A 217 11.73 14.57 42.51
C LYS A 217 10.25 14.92 42.51
N THR A 218 9.42 13.98 42.93
CA THR A 218 8.08 14.27 43.43
C THR A 218 8.26 14.92 44.80
N GLY A 219 7.62 16.09 45.00
CA GLY A 219 7.42 16.65 46.33
C GLY A 219 6.38 15.85 47.10
#